data_AF-A0A937GR10-F1
#
_entry.id   AF-A0A937GR10-F1
#
_cell.length_a   1.000
_cell.length_b   1.000
_cell.length_c   1.000
_cell.angle_alpha   90.00
_cell.angle_beta   90.00
_cell.angle_gamma   90.00
#
_symmetry.space_group_name_H-M   'P 1'
#
loop_
_entity.id
_entity.type
_entity.pdbx_description
1 polymer ?
#
loop_
_entity_poly.entity_id
_entity_poly.type
_entity_poly.pdbx_seq_one_letter_code
_entity_poly.pdbx_strand_id
1 'polypeptide(L)'
;MNYNLSKDLNNNPILISHEHYINLRTFERFEFKLKTDYNYNKLDLSSLTSVNVNSKIYLVSGDGSTVYEFNKETGLNQLNFPTTKRKYYYSSVFSFNGKIYRLGGYGFWNHSSEIFSYNFQTNRWDFIINILDNGYGFLNQYVQVKNNKLYIISPRIKNNFSDLAQDNDFIFILDLLDFSLDKFKFDFKAYPRYFKDLFFRSLNYFSSKKGIGFISEYDSKLAAIFDFENRSFYEVYFNSSISNDRKVIYSDDTLYYLRQNAYDGISQKFNPFRLAKTFPVNTYPKKKFNIHPDDKILFIVIVFAFFVILIPLIFVIRSVDFILNGNILKRGKTTIKLDPDELYFLQYLVKNGQIDNQTLISHFDTDNKSYDLNVKRKNEMISKLSLKISSNFKKEFFIKAPSNTDKRQSVYILTQRLKLGSK
;
A
#
# COMPACT_ATOMS: atom_id res chain seq x y z
N MET A 1 -10.72 -41.53 -9.99
CA MET A 1 -9.78 -40.63 -9.28
C MET A 1 -10.21 -40.65 -7.82
N ASN A 2 -9.43 -41.29 -6.95
CA ASN A 2 -10.02 -41.96 -5.77
C ASN A 2 -9.36 -41.58 -4.44
N TYR A 3 -8.63 -40.45 -4.35
CA TYR A 3 -7.97 -40.08 -3.10
C TYR A 3 -8.16 -38.61 -2.77
N ASN A 4 -8.43 -38.35 -1.50
CA ASN A 4 -8.35 -37.04 -0.86
C ASN A 4 -7.11 -37.00 0.04
N LEU A 5 -6.20 -36.08 -0.22
CA LEU A 5 -5.07 -35.80 0.67
C LEU A 5 -5.56 -34.80 1.73
N SER A 6 -5.47 -35.17 3.01
CA SER A 6 -6.00 -34.39 4.13
C SER A 6 -5.04 -34.40 5.35
N LYS A 7 -5.45 -33.73 6.42
CA LYS A 7 -4.86 -33.85 7.75
C LYS A 7 -5.87 -34.44 8.73
N ASP A 8 -5.42 -35.29 9.63
CA ASP A 8 -6.24 -35.69 10.77
C ASP A 8 -6.26 -34.61 11.88
N LEU A 9 -6.90 -34.93 12.99
CA LEU A 9 -7.07 -34.04 14.15
C LEU A 9 -5.74 -33.72 14.84
N ASN A 10 -4.76 -34.60 14.72
CA ASN A 10 -3.42 -34.45 15.27
C ASN A 10 -2.47 -33.78 14.26
N ASN A 11 -3.01 -33.20 13.18
CA ASN A 11 -2.26 -32.60 12.08
C ASN A 11 -1.39 -33.62 11.31
N ASN A 12 -1.62 -34.94 11.46
CA ASN A 12 -0.93 -35.94 10.66
C ASN A 12 -1.45 -35.91 9.22
N PRO A 13 -0.58 -36.02 8.22
CA PRO A 13 -0.97 -36.20 6.83
C PRO A 13 -1.69 -37.55 6.65
N ILE A 14 -2.83 -37.53 5.99
CA ILE A 14 -3.66 -38.72 5.74
C ILE A 14 -4.12 -38.78 4.29
N LEU A 15 -4.40 -39.99 3.82
CA LEU A 15 -5.02 -40.25 2.53
C LEU A 15 -6.35 -40.96 2.75
N ILE A 16 -7.43 -40.39 2.21
CA ILE A 16 -8.77 -40.97 2.26
C ILE A 16 -9.13 -41.43 0.85
N SER A 17 -9.52 -42.69 0.71
CA SER A 17 -10.08 -43.25 -0.53
C SER A 17 -11.53 -43.68 -0.34
N HIS A 18 -12.10 -44.41 -1.29
CA HIS A 18 -13.44 -45.00 -1.13
C HIS A 18 -13.45 -46.21 -0.20
N GLU A 19 -12.30 -46.83 0.03
CA GLU A 19 -12.19 -48.11 0.75
C GLU A 19 -11.21 -48.04 1.93
N HIS A 20 -10.33 -47.05 1.92
CA HIS A 20 -9.17 -46.99 2.81
C HIS A 20 -8.97 -45.61 3.40
N TYR A 21 -8.55 -45.61 4.67
CA TYR A 21 -7.86 -44.51 5.31
C TYR A 21 -6.41 -44.92 5.56
N ILE A 22 -5.47 -44.04 5.22
CA ILE A 22 -4.04 -44.29 5.40
C ILE A 22 -3.42 -43.11 6.14
N ASN A 23 -2.78 -43.38 7.28
CA ASN A 23 -1.93 -42.39 7.94
C ASN A 23 -0.56 -42.38 7.26
N LEU A 24 -0.13 -41.23 6.73
CA LEU A 24 1.08 -41.14 5.92
C LEU A 24 2.37 -41.00 6.74
N ARG A 25 2.27 -40.92 8.07
CA ARG A 25 3.40 -41.00 9.00
C ARG A 25 3.61 -42.42 9.52
N THR A 26 2.56 -43.05 10.03
CA THR A 26 2.63 -44.39 10.63
C THR A 26 2.47 -45.51 9.61
N PHE A 27 1.98 -45.19 8.40
CA PHE A 27 1.55 -46.15 7.37
C PHE A 27 0.44 -47.09 7.84
N GLU A 28 -0.22 -46.79 8.96
CA GLU A 28 -1.42 -47.51 9.39
C GLU A 28 -2.52 -47.34 8.35
N ARG A 29 -3.09 -48.48 7.94
CA ARG A 29 -4.17 -48.57 6.97
C ARG A 29 -5.40 -49.16 7.64
N PHE A 30 -6.53 -48.51 7.44
CA PHE A 30 -7.83 -48.94 7.92
C PHE A 30 -8.75 -49.15 6.71
N GLU A 31 -9.36 -50.33 6.63
CA GLU A 31 -10.35 -50.68 5.61
C GLU A 31 -11.75 -50.35 6.11
N PHE A 32 -12.56 -49.72 5.26
CA PHE A 32 -13.93 -49.36 5.62
C PHE A 32 -14.86 -50.56 5.52
N LYS A 33 -15.71 -50.71 6.53
CA LYS A 33 -16.87 -51.60 6.44
C LYS A 33 -17.84 -50.99 5.42
N LEU A 34 -17.82 -51.53 4.19
CA LEU A 34 -18.67 -51.06 3.10
C LEU A 34 -20.15 -51.08 3.52
N LYS A 35 -20.82 -49.93 3.48
CA LYS A 35 -22.28 -49.88 3.52
C LYS A 35 -22.81 -50.35 2.17
N THR A 36 -23.72 -51.31 2.15
CA THR A 36 -24.26 -51.95 0.94
C THR A 36 -25.07 -51.03 0.02
N ASP A 37 -25.46 -49.84 0.50
CA ASP A 37 -26.57 -49.10 -0.13
C ASP A 37 -26.17 -47.79 -0.84
N TYR A 38 -24.90 -47.38 -0.80
CA TYR A 38 -24.46 -46.14 -1.47
C TYR A 38 -23.45 -46.41 -2.57
N ASN A 39 -23.75 -45.93 -3.77
CA ASN A 39 -22.90 -46.05 -4.94
C ASN A 39 -21.76 -45.01 -4.88
N TYR A 40 -20.85 -45.15 -3.89
CA TYR A 40 -19.70 -44.26 -3.66
C TYR A 40 -18.73 -44.20 -4.85
N ASN A 41 -18.77 -45.21 -5.72
CA ASN A 41 -17.85 -45.44 -6.84
C ASN A 41 -17.81 -44.33 -7.91
N LYS A 42 -18.66 -43.29 -7.82
CA LYS A 42 -18.69 -42.15 -8.76
C LYS A 42 -18.22 -40.82 -8.18
N LEU A 43 -17.94 -40.72 -6.88
CA LEU A 43 -17.50 -39.45 -6.26
C LEU A 43 -15.99 -39.24 -6.46
N ASP A 44 -15.62 -38.10 -7.07
CA ASP A 44 -14.21 -37.70 -7.18
C ASP A 44 -13.71 -37.07 -5.88
N LEU A 45 -13.06 -37.90 -5.05
CA LEU A 45 -12.49 -37.50 -3.77
C LEU A 45 -11.40 -36.43 -3.90
N SER A 46 -10.76 -36.31 -5.07
CA SER A 46 -9.68 -35.35 -5.28
C SER A 46 -10.17 -33.91 -5.40
N SER A 47 -11.47 -33.72 -5.70
CA SER A 47 -12.13 -32.43 -5.75
C SER A 47 -12.62 -31.93 -4.38
N LEU A 48 -12.62 -32.80 -3.37
CA LEU A 48 -13.18 -32.47 -2.06
C LEU A 48 -12.19 -31.65 -1.23
N THR A 49 -12.71 -30.68 -0.48
CA THR A 49 -11.92 -29.95 0.50
C THR A 49 -12.21 -30.47 1.90
N SER A 50 -11.18 -30.99 2.56
CA SER A 50 -11.26 -31.42 3.94
C SER A 50 -11.12 -30.29 4.95
N VAL A 51 -11.85 -30.39 6.06
CA VAL A 51 -11.85 -29.46 7.18
C VAL A 51 -12.10 -30.21 8.49
N ASN A 52 -11.41 -29.82 9.57
CA ASN A 52 -11.56 -30.43 10.88
C ASN A 52 -12.45 -29.56 11.78
N VAL A 53 -13.49 -30.14 12.37
CA VAL A 53 -14.44 -29.45 13.25
C VAL A 53 -14.76 -30.35 14.44
N ASN A 54 -14.62 -29.85 15.67
CA ASN A 54 -14.98 -30.55 16.92
C ASN A 54 -14.53 -32.02 16.96
N SER A 55 -13.24 -32.27 16.68
CA SER A 55 -12.67 -33.62 16.66
C SER A 55 -13.27 -34.56 15.60
N LYS A 56 -13.81 -34.01 14.52
CA LYS A 56 -14.28 -34.76 13.35
C LYS A 56 -13.71 -34.18 12.07
N ILE A 57 -13.59 -35.03 11.05
CA ILE A 57 -13.15 -34.64 9.71
C ILE A 57 -14.40 -34.54 8.84
N TYR A 58 -14.54 -33.41 8.16
CA TYR A 58 -15.58 -33.19 7.16
C TYR A 58 -14.94 -32.94 5.81
N LEU A 59 -15.65 -33.31 4.75
CA LEU A 59 -15.26 -33.02 3.38
C LEU A 59 -16.38 -32.26 2.69
N VAL A 60 -16.03 -31.19 1.97
CA VAL A 60 -16.96 -30.39 1.19
C VAL A 60 -16.71 -30.63 -0.30
N SER A 61 -17.78 -30.79 -1.08
CA SER A 61 -17.68 -31.01 -2.53
C SER A 61 -16.96 -29.87 -3.25
N GLY A 62 -16.34 -30.16 -4.39
CA GLY A 62 -15.60 -29.16 -5.18
C GLY A 62 -16.47 -28.00 -5.70
N ASP A 63 -17.79 -28.20 -5.77
CA ASP A 63 -18.78 -27.15 -6.08
C ASP A 63 -19.29 -26.39 -4.84
N GLY A 64 -18.73 -26.69 -3.66
CA GLY A 64 -19.00 -26.07 -2.37
C GLY A 64 -20.35 -26.43 -1.74
N SER A 65 -21.14 -27.32 -2.35
CA SER A 65 -22.56 -27.51 -2.01
C SER A 65 -22.82 -28.60 -0.98
N THR A 66 -22.13 -29.73 -1.10
CA THR A 66 -22.39 -30.97 -0.37
C THR A 66 -21.35 -31.16 0.73
N VAL A 67 -21.79 -31.57 1.92
CA VAL A 67 -20.94 -31.85 3.08
C VAL A 67 -21.02 -33.33 3.40
N TYR A 68 -19.87 -33.93 3.61
CA TYR A 68 -19.69 -35.31 4.05
C TYR A 68 -19.01 -35.31 5.42
N GLU A 69 -19.52 -36.09 6.36
CA GLU A 69 -18.78 -36.47 7.56
C GLU A 69 -17.91 -37.69 7.25
N PHE A 70 -16.66 -37.67 7.68
CA PHE A 70 -15.76 -38.81 7.52
C PHE A 70 -15.65 -39.60 8.83
N ASN A 71 -15.85 -40.91 8.73
CA ASN A 71 -15.69 -41.87 9.80
C ASN A 71 -14.67 -42.94 9.40
N LYS A 72 -13.71 -43.25 10.28
CA LYS A 72 -12.62 -44.19 9.98
C LYS A 72 -13.08 -45.63 9.75
N GLU A 73 -14.22 -46.04 10.30
CA GLU A 73 -14.75 -47.40 10.17
C GLU A 73 -15.69 -47.55 8.97
N THR A 74 -16.45 -46.51 8.64
CA THR A 74 -17.55 -46.59 7.67
C THR A 74 -17.37 -45.69 6.44
N GLY A 75 -16.27 -44.93 6.37
CA GLY A 75 -15.96 -44.04 5.26
C GLY A 75 -16.75 -42.73 5.30
N LEU A 76 -17.24 -42.28 4.13
CA LEU A 76 -17.94 -40.99 3.99
C LEU A 76 -19.44 -41.13 4.21
N ASN A 77 -20.01 -40.28 5.06
CA ASN A 77 -21.45 -40.14 5.23
C ASN A 77 -21.91 -38.78 4.70
N GLN A 78 -22.77 -38.76 3.68
CA GLN A 78 -23.30 -37.52 3.12
C GLN A 78 -24.34 -36.91 4.07
N LEU A 79 -24.20 -35.63 4.41
CA LEU A 79 -25.08 -34.96 5.39
C LEU A 79 -26.24 -34.22 4.73
N ASN A 80 -26.10 -33.79 3.47
CA ASN A 80 -27.12 -32.99 2.79
C ASN A 80 -27.26 -33.31 1.30
N PHE A 81 -28.42 -32.94 0.74
CA PHE A 81 -28.73 -33.03 -0.69
C PHE A 81 -29.05 -31.63 -1.25
N PRO A 82 -28.01 -30.84 -1.59
CA PRO A 82 -28.20 -29.44 -1.96
C PRO A 82 -28.88 -29.29 -3.33
N THR A 83 -29.79 -28.33 -3.42
CA THR A 83 -30.41 -27.87 -4.69
C THR A 83 -29.54 -26.86 -5.44
N THR A 84 -28.57 -26.24 -4.75
CA THR A 84 -27.69 -25.17 -5.27
C THR A 84 -26.39 -25.70 -5.90
N LYS A 85 -26.44 -26.89 -6.52
CA LYS A 85 -25.27 -27.48 -7.19
C LYS A 85 -24.70 -26.48 -8.19
N ARG A 86 -23.36 -26.49 -8.33
CA ARG A 86 -22.61 -25.68 -9.31
C ARG A 86 -22.50 -24.16 -9.06
N LYS A 87 -22.96 -23.66 -7.90
CA LYS A 87 -22.88 -22.22 -7.60
C LYS A 87 -21.54 -21.75 -7.00
N TYR A 88 -20.80 -22.62 -6.31
CA TYR A 88 -19.65 -22.21 -5.48
C TYR A 88 -18.39 -23.04 -5.76
N TYR A 89 -18.11 -23.30 -7.04
CA TYR A 89 -16.87 -23.99 -7.42
C TYR A 89 -15.64 -23.23 -6.92
N TYR A 90 -14.65 -23.98 -6.44
CA TYR A 90 -13.39 -23.43 -5.93
C TYR A 90 -13.57 -22.43 -4.78
N SER A 91 -14.69 -22.51 -4.05
CA SER A 91 -14.85 -21.77 -2.80
C SER A 91 -13.79 -22.20 -1.78
N SER A 92 -13.30 -21.22 -1.00
CA SER A 92 -12.41 -21.48 0.11
C SER A 92 -13.23 -22.05 1.27
N VAL A 93 -12.83 -23.21 1.81
CA VAL A 93 -13.52 -23.86 2.95
C VAL A 93 -12.62 -23.83 4.18
N PHE A 94 -13.18 -23.43 5.31
CA PHE A 94 -12.45 -23.32 6.58
C PHE A 94 -13.36 -23.61 7.77
N SER A 95 -12.78 -23.78 8.96
CA SER A 95 -13.49 -24.02 10.20
C SER A 95 -13.19 -22.94 11.23
N PHE A 96 -14.20 -22.59 12.02
CA PHE A 96 -14.04 -21.71 13.18
C PHE A 96 -15.17 -22.00 14.17
N ASN A 97 -14.87 -22.00 15.48
CA ASN A 97 -15.83 -22.20 16.57
C ASN A 97 -16.86 -23.32 16.32
N GLY A 98 -16.40 -24.51 15.92
CA GLY A 98 -17.26 -25.67 15.74
C GLY A 98 -18.17 -25.62 14.51
N LYS A 99 -17.95 -24.68 13.58
CA LYS A 99 -18.69 -24.56 12.32
C LYS A 99 -17.78 -24.72 11.11
N ILE A 100 -18.39 -25.14 10.00
CA ILE A 100 -17.77 -25.11 8.67
C ILE A 100 -18.24 -23.83 7.98
N TYR A 101 -17.32 -23.13 7.36
CA TYR A 101 -17.58 -21.97 6.53
C TYR A 101 -17.09 -22.20 5.12
N ARG A 102 -17.73 -21.52 4.17
CA ARG A 102 -17.22 -21.36 2.81
C ARG A 102 -17.22 -19.88 2.42
N LEU A 103 -16.25 -19.48 1.63
CA LEU A 103 -16.12 -18.12 1.09
C LEU A 103 -15.94 -18.16 -0.42
N GLY A 104 -16.72 -17.32 -1.09
CA GLY A 104 -16.60 -16.99 -2.52
C GLY A 104 -16.86 -18.18 -3.45
N GLY A 105 -16.09 -18.26 -4.54
CA GLY A 105 -16.21 -19.29 -5.55
C GLY A 105 -16.86 -18.76 -6.83
N TYR A 106 -17.00 -19.65 -7.80
CA TYR A 106 -17.52 -19.34 -9.13
C TYR A 106 -18.71 -20.23 -9.48
N GLY A 107 -19.74 -19.63 -10.08
CA GLY A 107 -20.89 -20.34 -10.59
C GLY A 107 -21.85 -19.44 -11.35
N PHE A 108 -22.48 -20.00 -12.38
CA PHE A 108 -23.41 -19.26 -13.26
C PHE A 108 -22.83 -17.93 -13.77
N TRP A 109 -21.56 -17.97 -14.21
CA TRP A 109 -20.80 -16.81 -14.73
C TRP A 109 -20.43 -15.74 -13.70
N ASN A 110 -20.79 -15.94 -12.43
CA ASN A 110 -20.53 -14.98 -11.37
C ASN A 110 -19.47 -15.48 -10.39
N HIS A 111 -18.65 -14.54 -9.92
CA HIS A 111 -17.75 -14.73 -8.80
C HIS A 111 -18.42 -14.24 -7.52
N SER A 112 -18.34 -15.03 -6.45
CA SER A 112 -18.92 -14.67 -5.17
C SER A 112 -17.84 -14.11 -4.23
N SER A 113 -18.26 -13.19 -3.36
CA SER A 113 -17.52 -12.76 -2.17
C SER A 113 -18.33 -13.02 -0.88
N GLU A 114 -19.35 -13.88 -0.99
CA GLU A 114 -20.26 -14.25 0.10
C GLU A 114 -19.62 -15.31 1.02
N ILE A 115 -19.94 -15.22 2.31
CA ILE A 115 -19.64 -16.22 3.32
C ILE A 115 -20.92 -16.94 3.71
N PHE A 116 -20.85 -18.26 3.77
CA PHE A 116 -21.89 -19.12 4.33
C PHE A 116 -21.32 -19.98 5.44
N SER A 117 -22.15 -20.31 6.43
CA SER A 117 -21.85 -21.32 7.44
C SER A 117 -22.73 -22.54 7.27
N TYR A 118 -22.20 -23.73 7.52
CA TYR A 118 -22.97 -24.96 7.49
C TYR A 118 -23.66 -25.20 8.83
N ASN A 119 -24.97 -25.38 8.79
CA ASN A 119 -25.80 -25.67 9.94
C ASN A 119 -26.06 -27.17 10.03
N PHE A 120 -25.45 -27.82 11.03
CA PHE A 120 -25.56 -29.26 11.26
C PHE A 120 -26.95 -29.71 11.76
N GLN A 121 -27.79 -28.81 12.26
CA GLN A 121 -29.16 -29.17 12.69
C GLN A 121 -30.10 -29.26 11.49
N THR A 122 -29.96 -28.33 10.54
CA THR A 122 -30.81 -28.26 9.35
C THR A 122 -30.19 -28.94 8.12
N ASN A 123 -28.90 -29.28 8.20
CA ASN A 123 -28.07 -29.78 7.10
C ASN A 123 -28.04 -28.84 5.89
N ARG A 124 -27.99 -27.53 6.13
CA ARG A 124 -28.03 -26.48 5.09
C ARG A 124 -26.92 -25.45 5.26
N TRP A 125 -26.63 -24.73 4.18
CA TRP A 125 -25.75 -23.56 4.21
C TRP A 125 -26.57 -22.30 4.47
N ASP A 126 -26.23 -21.60 5.55
CA ASP A 126 -26.85 -20.34 5.95
C ASP A 126 -25.94 -19.18 5.54
N PHE A 127 -26.51 -18.16 4.89
CA PHE A 127 -25.78 -16.95 4.49
C PHE A 127 -25.36 -16.15 5.74
N ILE A 128 -24.15 -15.59 5.72
CA ILE A 128 -23.62 -14.78 6.82
C ILE A 128 -23.43 -13.33 6.38
N ILE A 129 -22.55 -13.11 5.40
CA ILE A 129 -22.17 -11.76 4.96
C ILE A 129 -21.66 -11.79 3.52
N ASN A 130 -21.73 -10.66 2.84
CA ASN A 130 -21.05 -10.42 1.58
C ASN A 130 -19.88 -9.44 1.80
N ILE A 131 -18.67 -9.82 1.41
CA ILE A 131 -17.45 -9.04 1.75
C ILE A 131 -17.22 -7.87 0.78
N LEU A 132 -17.57 -8.03 -0.50
CA LEU A 132 -17.41 -6.98 -1.49
C LEU A 132 -18.79 -6.44 -1.92
N ASP A 133 -18.86 -5.13 -2.07
CA ASP A 133 -20.05 -4.44 -2.55
C ASP A 133 -20.21 -4.53 -4.07
N ASN A 134 -21.33 -4.00 -4.59
CA ASN A 134 -21.53 -3.69 -6.01
C ASN A 134 -21.35 -4.88 -6.98
N GLY A 135 -21.66 -6.09 -6.52
CA GLY A 135 -21.56 -7.31 -7.32
C GLY A 135 -20.14 -7.72 -7.67
N TYR A 136 -19.14 -7.29 -6.88
CA TYR A 136 -17.79 -7.80 -7.01
C TYR A 136 -17.63 -9.18 -6.34
N GLY A 137 -16.85 -10.05 -6.98
CA GLY A 137 -16.46 -11.34 -6.45
C GLY A 137 -14.95 -11.52 -6.44
N PHE A 138 -14.48 -12.45 -5.62
CA PHE A 138 -13.06 -12.79 -5.58
C PHE A 138 -12.65 -13.71 -6.73
N LEU A 139 -11.43 -13.55 -7.22
CA LEU A 139 -10.78 -14.42 -8.20
C LEU A 139 -9.64 -15.18 -7.52
N ASN A 140 -9.73 -16.52 -7.50
CA ASN A 140 -8.72 -17.39 -6.90
C ASN A 140 -8.41 -17.02 -5.43
N GLN A 141 -9.45 -16.86 -4.62
CA GLN A 141 -9.29 -16.50 -3.21
C GLN A 141 -8.65 -17.63 -2.39
N TYR A 142 -7.75 -17.22 -1.53
CA TYR A 142 -7.16 -18.04 -0.48
C TYR A 142 -7.54 -17.48 0.87
N VAL A 143 -7.62 -18.35 1.87
CA VAL A 143 -7.99 -17.95 3.23
C VAL A 143 -7.03 -18.51 4.27
N GLN A 144 -6.83 -17.73 5.33
CA GLN A 144 -6.15 -18.18 6.54
C GLN A 144 -6.95 -17.73 7.76
N VAL A 145 -7.30 -18.68 8.64
CA VAL A 145 -7.85 -18.38 9.97
C VAL A 145 -6.71 -18.31 10.97
N LYS A 146 -6.58 -17.19 11.70
CA LYS A 146 -5.58 -17.00 12.75
C LYS A 146 -6.11 -15.99 13.77
N ASN A 147 -6.05 -16.32 15.07
CA ASN A 147 -6.47 -15.44 16.17
C ASN A 147 -7.86 -14.84 15.97
N ASN A 148 -8.86 -15.70 15.70
CA ASN A 148 -10.25 -15.33 15.40
C ASN A 148 -10.48 -14.50 14.12
N LYS A 149 -9.42 -14.22 13.36
CA LYS A 149 -9.51 -13.45 12.13
C LYS A 149 -9.37 -14.34 10.90
N LEU A 150 -10.17 -14.06 9.89
CA LEU A 150 -10.05 -14.60 8.55
C LEU A 150 -9.32 -13.61 7.67
N TYR A 151 -8.11 -13.96 7.25
CA TYR A 151 -7.36 -13.24 6.23
C TYR A 151 -7.78 -13.77 4.86
N ILE A 152 -8.26 -12.89 4.00
CA ILE A 152 -8.73 -13.19 2.64
C ILE A 152 -7.75 -12.59 1.66
N ILE A 153 -7.18 -13.45 0.82
CA ILE A 153 -6.13 -13.12 -0.13
C ILE A 153 -6.64 -13.42 -1.53
N SER A 154 -6.79 -12.38 -2.35
CA SER A 154 -7.28 -12.50 -3.72
C SER A 154 -6.56 -11.47 -4.58
N PRO A 155 -5.57 -11.84 -5.41
CA PRO A 155 -4.83 -10.85 -6.21
C PRO A 155 -5.70 -10.02 -7.16
N ARG A 156 -6.86 -10.56 -7.54
CA ARG A 156 -7.83 -9.89 -8.41
C ARG A 156 -9.25 -10.01 -7.87
N ILE A 157 -10.10 -9.11 -8.31
CA ILE A 157 -11.55 -9.14 -8.11
C ILE A 157 -12.25 -8.94 -9.45
N LYS A 158 -13.48 -9.45 -9.58
CA LYS A 158 -14.27 -9.35 -10.81
C LYS A 158 -15.59 -8.67 -10.54
N ASN A 159 -15.94 -7.70 -11.37
CA ASN A 159 -17.28 -7.13 -11.39
C ASN A 159 -18.22 -8.04 -12.20
N ASN A 160 -19.24 -8.61 -11.57
CA ASN A 160 -20.14 -9.55 -12.24
C ASN A 160 -21.10 -8.90 -13.25
N PHE A 161 -21.27 -7.57 -13.23
CA PHE A 161 -22.15 -6.85 -14.17
C PHE A 161 -21.43 -6.46 -15.47
N SER A 162 -20.20 -5.95 -15.35
CA SER A 162 -19.39 -5.53 -16.50
C SER A 162 -18.49 -6.64 -17.06
N ASP A 163 -18.39 -7.76 -16.35
CA ASP A 163 -17.47 -8.87 -16.64
C ASP A 163 -15.97 -8.51 -16.58
N LEU A 164 -15.64 -7.31 -16.09
CA LEU A 164 -14.26 -6.81 -16.00
C LEU A 164 -13.57 -7.29 -14.72
N ALA A 165 -12.37 -7.85 -14.89
CA ALA A 165 -11.48 -8.22 -13.79
C ALA A 165 -10.44 -7.12 -13.56
N GLN A 166 -10.24 -6.74 -12.30
CA GLN A 166 -9.27 -5.72 -11.89
C GLN A 166 -8.33 -6.24 -10.82
N ASP A 167 -7.19 -5.55 -10.68
CA ASP A 167 -6.27 -5.80 -9.58
C ASP A 167 -6.93 -5.46 -8.24
N ASN A 168 -6.58 -6.24 -7.22
CA ASN A 168 -6.96 -5.96 -5.85
C ASN A 168 -5.70 -5.57 -5.07
N ASP A 169 -5.72 -4.39 -4.47
CA ASP A 169 -4.59 -3.87 -3.69
C ASP A 169 -4.70 -4.16 -2.20
N PHE A 170 -5.62 -5.04 -1.78
CA PHE A 170 -5.94 -5.24 -0.37
C PHE A 170 -5.91 -6.70 0.07
N ILE A 171 -5.42 -6.92 1.29
CA ILE A 171 -5.77 -8.10 2.09
C ILE A 171 -6.96 -7.70 2.96
N PHE A 172 -8.04 -8.48 2.90
CA PHE A 172 -9.21 -8.29 3.75
C PHE A 172 -9.06 -9.12 5.02
N ILE A 173 -9.49 -8.55 6.14
CA ILE A 173 -9.45 -9.18 7.46
C ILE A 173 -10.87 -9.12 8.01
N LEU A 174 -11.48 -10.28 8.19
CA LEU A 174 -12.79 -10.39 8.83
C LEU A 174 -12.61 -10.95 10.23
N ASP A 175 -13.11 -10.25 11.25
CA ASP A 175 -13.23 -10.83 12.58
C ASP A 175 -14.37 -11.86 12.59
N LEU A 176 -14.09 -13.11 12.97
CA LEU A 176 -15.08 -14.20 12.90
C LEU A 176 -16.02 -14.25 14.10
N LEU A 177 -15.80 -13.42 15.13
CA LEU A 177 -16.70 -13.32 16.28
C LEU A 177 -17.87 -12.39 15.99
N ASP A 178 -17.62 -11.24 15.37
CA ASP A 178 -18.64 -10.21 15.10
C ASP A 178 -18.84 -9.87 13.61
N PHE A 179 -18.03 -10.45 12.72
CA PHE A 179 -18.04 -10.19 11.28
C PHE A 179 -17.68 -8.75 10.88
N SER A 180 -16.96 -8.02 11.75
CA SER A 180 -16.37 -6.74 11.39
C SER A 180 -15.26 -6.90 10.34
N LEU A 181 -15.28 -6.02 9.34
CA LEU A 181 -14.36 -6.06 8.19
C LEU A 181 -13.33 -4.93 8.28
N ASP A 182 -12.06 -5.32 8.23
CA ASP A 182 -10.90 -4.44 8.07
C ASP A 182 -10.13 -4.84 6.81
N LYS A 183 -9.21 -3.98 6.35
CA LYS A 183 -8.32 -4.29 5.22
C LYS A 183 -7.05 -3.45 5.27
N PHE A 184 -5.96 -3.98 4.72
CA PHE A 184 -4.72 -3.22 4.55
C PHE A 184 -4.16 -3.38 3.13
N LYS A 185 -3.43 -2.35 2.67
CA LYS A 185 -2.81 -2.34 1.34
C LYS A 185 -1.74 -3.43 1.21
N PHE A 186 -1.76 -4.16 0.11
CA PHE A 186 -0.77 -5.18 -0.24
C PHE A 186 -0.55 -5.19 -1.75
N ASP A 187 0.70 -4.98 -2.16
CA ASP A 187 1.09 -4.99 -3.57
C ASP A 187 1.39 -6.42 -4.02
N PHE A 188 0.42 -7.05 -4.70
CA PHE A 188 0.61 -8.38 -5.28
C PHE A 188 1.66 -8.39 -6.41
N LYS A 189 1.81 -7.27 -7.14
CA LYS A 189 2.75 -7.14 -8.27
C LYS A 189 4.20 -7.13 -7.80
N ALA A 190 4.46 -6.74 -6.55
CA ALA A 190 5.77 -6.88 -5.92
C ALA A 190 6.21 -8.35 -5.73
N TYR A 191 5.28 -9.31 -5.86
CA TYR A 191 5.53 -10.74 -5.64
C TYR A 191 5.09 -11.60 -6.84
N PRO A 192 5.58 -11.31 -8.07
CA PRO A 192 5.07 -11.92 -9.30
C PRO A 192 5.39 -13.42 -9.40
N ARG A 193 6.32 -13.92 -8.56
CA ARG A 193 6.65 -15.35 -8.44
C ARG A 193 5.58 -16.17 -7.73
N TYR A 194 4.70 -15.53 -6.97
CA TYR A 194 3.72 -16.17 -6.10
C TYR A 194 2.27 -15.81 -6.47
N PHE A 195 2.06 -14.66 -7.12
CA PHE A 195 0.73 -14.16 -7.50
C PHE A 195 0.65 -13.77 -8.97
N LYS A 196 1.01 -14.67 -9.89
CA LYS A 196 0.87 -14.36 -11.32
C LYS A 196 -0.60 -14.41 -11.75
N ASP A 197 -0.87 -13.66 -12.80
CA ASP A 197 -2.18 -13.41 -13.39
C ASP A 197 -2.73 -14.59 -14.21
N LEU A 198 -2.70 -15.80 -13.64
CA LEU A 198 -3.18 -17.02 -14.29
C LEU A 198 -4.51 -17.47 -13.69
N PHE A 199 -5.51 -17.59 -14.57
CA PHE A 199 -6.83 -18.14 -14.26
C PHE A 199 -6.70 -19.54 -13.61
N PHE A 200 -7.41 -19.74 -12.50
CA PHE A 200 -7.69 -21.05 -11.87
C PHE A 200 -6.51 -21.93 -11.44
N ARG A 201 -5.46 -21.37 -10.80
CA ARG A 201 -4.43 -22.19 -10.11
C ARG A 201 -4.62 -22.24 -8.59
N SER A 202 -5.73 -22.82 -8.15
CA SER A 202 -6.05 -23.04 -6.72
C SER A 202 -5.19 -24.10 -6.02
N LEU A 203 -4.08 -24.57 -6.62
CA LEU A 203 -3.34 -25.73 -6.15
C LEU A 203 -1.93 -25.40 -5.62
N ASN A 204 -1.38 -24.22 -5.91
CA ASN A 204 0.00 -23.85 -5.57
C ASN A 204 0.13 -23.19 -4.19
N TYR A 205 -0.72 -23.58 -3.24
CA TYR A 205 -0.68 -23.03 -1.88
C TYR A 205 -0.85 -24.12 -0.83
N PHE A 206 -0.42 -23.80 0.39
CA PHE A 206 -0.60 -24.67 1.55
C PHE A 206 -0.77 -23.83 2.83
N SER A 207 -1.51 -24.36 3.79
CA SER A 207 -1.66 -23.72 5.11
C SER A 207 -0.61 -24.25 6.10
N SER A 208 0.08 -23.33 6.78
CA SER A 208 1.03 -23.60 7.85
C SER A 208 0.64 -22.88 9.14
N LYS A 209 1.19 -23.30 10.29
CA LYS A 209 1.00 -22.58 11.56
C LYS A 209 1.56 -21.15 11.52
N LYS A 210 2.58 -20.91 10.70
CA LYS A 210 3.30 -19.62 10.61
C LYS A 210 2.66 -18.64 9.62
N GLY A 211 1.76 -19.09 8.77
CA GLY A 211 1.34 -18.34 7.58
C GLY A 211 0.73 -19.22 6.50
N ILE A 212 0.36 -18.61 5.39
CA ILE A 212 -0.03 -19.31 4.16
C ILE A 212 1.16 -19.35 3.20
N GLY A 213 1.49 -20.53 2.71
CA GLY A 213 2.59 -20.77 1.78
C GLY A 213 2.11 -20.74 0.34
N PHE A 214 2.87 -20.09 -0.55
CA PHE A 214 2.68 -20.10 -2.00
C PHE A 214 3.93 -20.66 -2.68
N ILE A 215 3.75 -21.69 -3.50
CA ILE A 215 4.82 -22.31 -4.28
C ILE A 215 5.13 -21.40 -5.47
N SER A 216 6.42 -21.16 -5.73
CA SER A 216 6.83 -20.29 -6.81
C SER A 216 6.47 -20.88 -8.17
N GLU A 217 5.94 -20.02 -9.04
CA GLU A 217 5.61 -20.39 -10.41
C GLU A 217 6.83 -20.57 -11.31
N TYR A 218 7.97 -20.01 -10.93
CA TYR A 218 9.22 -20.05 -11.71
C TYR A 218 10.22 -21.07 -11.17
N ASP A 219 10.07 -21.47 -9.90
CA ASP A 219 10.92 -22.46 -9.26
C ASP A 219 10.08 -23.37 -8.36
N SER A 220 9.78 -24.57 -8.86
CA SER A 220 9.01 -25.60 -8.13
C SER A 220 9.64 -26.07 -6.82
N LYS A 221 10.89 -25.70 -6.50
CA LYS A 221 11.52 -25.98 -5.20
C LYS A 221 11.42 -24.82 -4.22
N LEU A 222 10.95 -23.65 -4.65
CA LEU A 222 10.86 -22.46 -3.84
C LEU A 222 9.41 -22.20 -3.43
N ALA A 223 9.18 -21.84 -2.17
CA ALA A 223 7.91 -21.28 -1.73
C ALA A 223 8.13 -20.08 -0.81
N ALA A 224 7.15 -19.17 -0.72
CA ALA A 224 7.11 -18.12 0.27
C ALA A 224 5.97 -18.35 1.26
N ILE A 225 6.27 -18.26 2.56
CA ILE A 225 5.27 -18.33 3.63
C ILE A 225 4.96 -16.91 4.09
N PHE A 226 3.75 -16.45 3.79
CA PHE A 226 3.25 -15.12 4.13
C PHE A 226 2.52 -15.17 5.47
N ASP A 227 2.96 -14.30 6.39
CA ASP A 227 2.35 -14.04 7.68
C ASP A 227 1.68 -12.65 7.61
N PHE A 228 0.42 -12.64 7.19
CA PHE A 228 -0.35 -11.42 6.97
C PHE A 228 -0.64 -10.65 8.27
N GLU A 229 -0.70 -11.34 9.41
CA GLU A 229 -0.83 -10.71 10.73
C GLU A 229 0.40 -9.85 11.03
N ASN A 230 1.60 -10.40 10.86
CA ASN A 230 2.87 -9.71 11.15
C ASN A 230 3.43 -8.89 9.97
N ARG A 231 2.66 -8.81 8.87
CA ARG A 231 3.00 -8.11 7.63
C ARG A 231 4.37 -8.45 7.09
N SER A 232 4.61 -9.74 6.93
CA SER A 232 5.94 -10.28 6.65
C SER A 232 5.87 -11.61 5.92
N PHE A 233 6.95 -11.98 5.26
CA PHE A 233 7.09 -13.30 4.64
C PHE A 233 8.53 -13.79 4.77
N TYR A 234 8.73 -15.06 4.52
CA TYR A 234 10.06 -15.64 4.33
C TYR A 234 9.99 -16.73 3.27
N GLU A 235 11.12 -17.00 2.64
CA GLU A 235 11.21 -17.97 1.56
C GLU A 235 11.82 -19.27 2.09
N VAL A 236 11.38 -20.38 1.53
CA VAL A 236 11.80 -21.73 1.89
C VAL A 236 12.15 -22.49 0.62
N TYR A 237 13.35 -23.08 0.60
CA TYR A 237 13.81 -23.93 -0.48
C TYR A 237 13.69 -25.40 -0.08
N PHE A 238 13.07 -26.20 -0.93
CA PHE A 238 12.77 -27.60 -0.70
C PHE A 238 13.76 -28.53 -1.40
N ASN A 239 13.94 -29.73 -0.86
CA ASN A 239 14.91 -30.70 -1.36
C ASN A 239 14.55 -31.25 -2.76
N SER A 240 13.26 -31.23 -3.12
CA SER A 240 12.75 -31.76 -4.40
C SER A 240 11.66 -30.87 -4.97
N SER A 241 11.51 -30.91 -6.29
CA SER A 241 10.51 -30.12 -7.02
C SER A 241 9.08 -30.52 -6.63
N ILE A 242 8.28 -29.51 -6.31
CA ILE A 242 6.86 -29.64 -6.01
C ILE A 242 6.09 -29.56 -7.33
N SER A 243 5.79 -30.72 -7.90
CA SER A 243 4.95 -30.86 -9.09
C SER A 243 3.61 -31.46 -8.67
N ASN A 244 2.77 -30.65 -8.06
CA ASN A 244 1.47 -31.08 -7.57
C ASN A 244 0.39 -30.87 -8.64
N ASP A 245 -0.40 -31.91 -8.87
CA ASP A 245 -1.59 -31.82 -9.73
C ASP A 245 -2.86 -31.64 -8.88
N ARG A 246 -2.70 -31.64 -7.56
CA ARG A 246 -3.74 -31.63 -6.54
C ARG A 246 -3.30 -30.83 -5.31
N LYS A 247 -4.18 -30.74 -4.32
CA LYS A 247 -3.96 -30.05 -3.04
C LYS A 247 -2.65 -30.50 -2.39
N VAL A 248 -1.92 -29.53 -1.85
CA VAL A 248 -0.68 -29.74 -1.09
C VAL A 248 -0.98 -29.61 0.40
N ILE A 249 -0.36 -30.45 1.21
CA ILE A 249 -0.50 -30.42 2.66
C ILE A 249 0.84 -30.24 3.34
N TYR A 250 0.90 -29.26 4.23
CA TYR A 250 2.05 -29.02 5.09
C TYR A 250 1.79 -29.55 6.50
N SER A 251 2.68 -30.41 6.98
CA SER A 251 2.66 -30.99 8.32
C SER A 251 4.09 -31.23 8.82
N ASP A 252 4.42 -30.71 10.01
CA ASP A 252 5.74 -30.76 10.67
C ASP A 252 6.91 -30.57 9.70
N ASP A 253 6.94 -29.41 9.05
CA ASP A 253 7.97 -29.02 8.08
C ASP A 253 8.15 -29.99 6.91
N THR A 254 7.11 -30.76 6.56
CA THR A 254 7.09 -31.60 5.37
C THR A 254 5.87 -31.26 4.53
N LEU A 255 6.07 -31.07 3.22
CA LEU A 255 5.00 -30.99 2.24
C LEU A 255 4.69 -32.39 1.71
N TYR A 256 3.41 -32.73 1.66
CA TYR A 256 2.86 -33.93 1.03
C TYR A 256 1.99 -33.48 -0.15
N TYR A 257 2.13 -34.16 -1.29
CA TYR A 257 1.36 -33.85 -2.49
C TYR A 257 1.19 -35.08 -3.36
N LEU A 258 0.16 -35.04 -4.21
CA LEU A 258 -0.07 -36.06 -5.23
C LEU A 258 0.44 -35.54 -6.58
N ARG A 259 1.28 -36.35 -7.23
CA ARG A 259 1.82 -36.10 -8.57
C ARG A 259 1.26 -37.13 -9.55
N GLN A 260 0.82 -36.67 -10.72
CA GLN A 260 0.44 -37.51 -11.83
C GLN A 260 1.70 -38.05 -12.52
N ASN A 261 1.71 -39.35 -12.79
CA ASN A 261 2.78 -39.95 -13.57
C ASN A 261 2.63 -39.62 -15.06
N ALA A 262 3.73 -39.79 -15.81
CA ALA A 262 3.72 -39.63 -17.26
C ALA A 262 2.60 -40.46 -17.91
N TYR A 263 1.97 -39.87 -18.92
CA TYR A 263 1.00 -40.54 -19.78
C TYR A 263 1.67 -41.77 -20.40
N ASP A 264 1.09 -42.95 -20.15
CA ASP A 264 1.54 -44.15 -20.83
C ASP A 264 0.86 -44.21 -22.20
N GLY A 265 1.62 -43.86 -23.24
CA GLY A 265 1.16 -43.84 -24.62
C GLY A 265 0.78 -45.21 -25.16
N ILE A 266 1.21 -46.31 -24.51
CA ILE A 266 0.92 -47.67 -24.94
C ILE A 266 -0.44 -48.12 -24.38
N SER A 267 -0.68 -47.90 -23.10
CA SER A 267 -1.98 -48.23 -22.48
C SER A 267 -3.05 -47.16 -22.66
N GLN A 268 -2.70 -46.01 -23.24
CA GLN A 268 -3.52 -44.79 -23.33
C GLN A 268 -4.15 -44.38 -21.98
N LYS A 269 -3.51 -44.76 -20.87
CA LYS A 269 -3.98 -44.50 -19.51
C LYS A 269 -2.99 -43.61 -18.79
N PHE A 270 -3.51 -42.69 -17.99
CA PHE A 270 -2.69 -42.05 -16.98
C PHE A 270 -2.37 -43.07 -15.90
N ASN A 271 -1.08 -43.25 -15.63
CA ASN A 271 -0.61 -43.98 -14.47
C ASN A 271 -1.21 -43.37 -13.18
N PRO A 272 -1.47 -44.19 -12.14
CA PRO A 272 -2.04 -43.72 -10.89
C PRO A 272 -1.17 -42.64 -10.26
N PHE A 273 -1.83 -41.69 -9.57
CA PHE A 273 -1.13 -40.66 -8.79
C PHE A 273 -0.18 -41.29 -7.78
N ARG A 274 1.02 -40.75 -7.66
CA ARG A 274 1.98 -41.11 -6.61
C ARG A 274 1.95 -40.07 -5.50
N LEU A 275 1.97 -40.56 -4.27
CA LEU A 275 2.25 -39.73 -3.11
C LEU A 275 3.73 -39.37 -3.14
N ALA A 276 4.01 -38.07 -3.08
CA ALA A 276 5.34 -37.52 -2.93
C ALA A 276 5.41 -36.65 -1.67
N LYS A 277 6.62 -36.52 -1.14
CA LYS A 277 6.90 -35.60 -0.03
C LYS A 277 8.21 -34.87 -0.24
N THR A 278 8.29 -33.65 0.27
CA THR A 278 9.49 -32.82 0.25
C THR A 278 9.63 -32.05 1.55
N PHE A 279 10.87 -31.72 1.93
CA PHE A 279 11.18 -31.00 3.17
C PHE A 279 12.09 -29.80 2.90
N PRO A 280 12.00 -28.74 3.73
CA PRO A 280 12.90 -27.60 3.68
C PRO A 280 14.36 -28.02 3.81
N VAL A 281 15.22 -27.48 2.95
CA VAL A 281 16.68 -27.56 3.07
C VAL A 281 17.24 -26.24 3.56
N ASN A 282 16.72 -25.13 3.03
CA ASN A 282 17.11 -23.78 3.43
C ASN A 282 15.87 -22.94 3.74
N THR A 283 15.99 -22.10 4.76
CA THR A 283 15.00 -21.06 5.09
C THR A 283 15.71 -19.71 5.03
N TYR A 284 15.18 -18.80 4.22
CA TYR A 284 15.75 -17.47 4.08
C TYR A 284 15.24 -16.52 5.19
N PRO A 285 15.99 -15.45 5.51
CA PRO A 285 15.58 -14.48 6.51
C PRO A 285 14.20 -13.86 6.22
N LYS A 286 13.50 -13.53 7.30
CA LYS A 286 12.18 -12.89 7.26
C LYS A 286 12.29 -11.48 6.68
N LYS A 287 11.42 -11.18 5.73
CA LYS A 287 11.27 -9.89 5.05
C LYS A 287 9.95 -9.24 5.43
N LYS A 288 9.92 -7.91 5.51
CA LYS A 288 8.67 -7.15 5.65
C LYS A 288 7.99 -7.01 4.28
N PHE A 289 6.68 -6.79 4.28
CA PHE A 289 5.99 -6.51 3.02
C PHE A 289 6.48 -5.18 2.43
N ASN A 290 6.63 -5.15 1.11
CA ASN A 290 6.77 -3.90 0.38
C ASN A 290 5.50 -3.06 0.62
N ILE A 291 5.67 -1.94 1.29
CA ILE A 291 4.64 -0.93 1.44
C ILE A 291 4.79 -0.02 0.25
N HIS A 292 3.83 -0.02 -0.66
CA HIS A 292 3.75 1.06 -1.65
C HIS A 292 3.41 2.34 -0.88
N PRO A 293 4.25 3.39 -0.94
CA PRO A 293 3.85 4.68 -0.41
C PRO A 293 2.52 5.05 -1.06
N ASP A 294 1.55 5.55 -0.28
CA ASP A 294 0.34 6.07 -0.90
C ASP A 294 0.78 7.19 -1.86
N ASP A 295 0.43 7.10 -3.15
CA ASP A 295 0.82 8.11 -4.15
C ASP A 295 0.41 9.52 -3.69
N LYS A 296 -0.64 9.61 -2.86
CA LYS A 296 -1.08 10.84 -2.20
C LYS A 296 -0.04 11.42 -1.24
N ILE A 297 0.64 10.58 -0.45
CA ILE A 297 1.69 11.02 0.48
C ILE A 297 2.90 11.53 -0.32
N LEU A 298 3.31 10.81 -1.36
CA LEU A 298 4.41 11.25 -2.23
C LEU A 298 4.07 12.59 -2.90
N PHE A 299 2.86 12.75 -3.41
CA PHE A 299 2.37 14.01 -3.98
C PHE A 299 2.38 15.16 -2.95
N ILE A 300 1.91 14.94 -1.72
CA ILE A 300 1.95 15.94 -0.64
C ILE A 300 3.39 16.36 -0.33
N VAL A 301 4.33 15.41 -0.25
CA VAL A 301 5.75 15.70 0.00
C VAL A 301 6.35 16.53 -1.14
N ILE A 302 6.04 16.21 -2.40
CA ILE A 302 6.51 16.97 -3.56
C ILE A 302 5.94 18.39 -3.55
N VAL A 303 4.64 18.55 -3.30
CA VAL A 303 3.98 19.86 -3.22
C VAL A 303 4.58 20.70 -2.08
N PHE A 304 4.80 20.09 -0.91
CA PHE A 304 5.43 20.78 0.22
C PHE A 304 6.86 21.23 -0.11
N ALA A 305 7.67 20.36 -0.72
CA ALA A 305 9.03 20.69 -1.14
C ALA A 305 9.05 21.86 -2.15
N PHE A 306 8.07 21.90 -3.07
CA PHE A 306 7.91 22.99 -4.02
C PHE A 306 7.65 24.35 -3.31
N PHE A 307 6.75 24.38 -2.31
CA PHE A 307 6.49 25.61 -1.55
C PHE A 307 7.68 26.07 -0.71
N VAL A 308 8.43 25.14 -0.12
CA VAL A 308 9.65 25.46 0.66
C VAL A 308 10.71 26.14 -0.22
N ILE A 309 10.80 25.79 -1.51
CA ILE A 309 11.76 26.40 -2.44
C ILE A 309 11.24 27.73 -3.00
N LEU A 310 9.95 27.84 -3.30
CA LEU A 310 9.39 29.02 -3.97
C LEU A 310 9.24 30.23 -3.05
N ILE A 311 8.86 30.02 -1.80
CA ILE A 311 8.62 31.12 -0.85
C ILE A 311 9.90 31.96 -0.64
N PRO A 312 11.10 31.39 -0.35
CA PRO A 312 12.34 32.15 -0.22
C PRO A 312 12.71 32.91 -1.50
N LEU A 313 12.50 32.29 -2.67
CA LEU A 313 12.84 32.88 -3.97
C LEU A 313 12.06 34.19 -4.23
N ILE A 314 10.78 34.22 -3.83
CA ILE A 314 9.92 35.42 -3.94
C ILE A 314 10.46 36.57 -3.07
N PHE A 315 11.00 36.28 -1.88
CA PHE A 315 11.55 37.30 -1.00
C PHE A 315 12.88 37.87 -1.52
N VAL A 316 13.73 37.06 -2.13
CA VAL A 316 15.01 37.51 -2.72
C VAL A 316 14.79 38.41 -3.93
N ILE A 317 13.77 38.14 -4.77
CA ILE A 317 13.48 38.93 -5.98
C ILE A 317 12.88 40.32 -5.64
N ARG A 318 12.29 40.51 -4.45
CA ARG A 318 11.60 41.76 -4.06
C ARG A 318 12.52 42.86 -3.49
N SER A 319 13.80 42.60 -3.22
CA SER A 319 14.73 43.63 -2.75
C SER A 319 15.31 44.45 -3.91
N VAL A 320 14.52 45.36 -4.48
CA VAL A 320 15.02 46.32 -5.48
C VAL A 320 15.54 47.56 -4.77
N ASP A 321 16.88 47.71 -4.76
CA ASP A 321 17.58 48.88 -4.24
C ASP A 321 17.23 50.16 -5.04
N PHE A 322 17.39 51.33 -4.42
CA PHE A 322 17.35 52.59 -5.17
C PHE A 322 18.68 52.81 -5.88
N ILE A 323 18.63 53.35 -7.10
CA ILE A 323 19.80 53.59 -7.95
C ILE A 323 19.86 55.07 -8.29
N LEU A 324 20.98 55.73 -7.97
CA LEU A 324 21.29 57.11 -8.37
C LEU A 324 22.18 57.08 -9.62
N ASN A 325 21.64 57.46 -10.77
CA ASN A 325 22.38 57.52 -12.04
C ASN A 325 22.30 58.93 -12.64
N GLY A 326 23.42 59.64 -12.68
CA GLY A 326 23.45 61.05 -13.05
C GLY A 326 22.51 61.87 -12.15
N ASN A 327 21.64 62.67 -12.76
CA ASN A 327 20.60 63.43 -12.06
C ASN A 327 19.27 62.66 -11.93
N ILE A 328 19.27 61.33 -11.99
CA ILE A 328 18.04 60.51 -11.89
C ILE A 328 18.14 59.56 -10.70
N LEU A 329 17.11 59.55 -9.85
CA LEU A 329 16.90 58.53 -8.83
C LEU A 329 15.84 57.54 -9.31
N LYS A 330 16.19 56.25 -9.36
CA LYS A 330 15.36 55.16 -9.90
C LYS A 330 15.10 54.09 -8.85
N ARG A 331 13.88 53.53 -8.87
CA ARG A 331 13.53 52.26 -8.21
C ARG A 331 12.47 51.52 -9.01
N GLY A 332 12.80 50.32 -9.48
CA GLY A 332 11.92 49.57 -10.39
C GLY A 332 11.64 50.36 -11.67
N LYS A 333 10.36 50.63 -11.96
CA LYS A 333 9.91 51.43 -13.12
C LYS A 333 9.78 52.93 -12.82
N THR A 334 9.83 53.35 -11.56
CA THR A 334 9.65 54.74 -11.16
C THR A 334 10.97 55.49 -11.18
N THR A 335 10.97 56.71 -11.74
CA THR A 335 12.14 57.58 -11.83
C THR A 335 11.77 59.01 -11.44
N ILE A 336 12.67 59.71 -10.75
CA ILE A 336 12.57 61.15 -10.49
C ILE A 336 13.85 61.86 -10.93
N LYS A 337 13.72 63.05 -11.51
CA LYS A 337 14.84 63.90 -11.88
C LYS A 337 15.22 64.81 -10.71
N LEU A 338 16.50 64.88 -10.39
CA LEU A 338 17.06 65.66 -9.29
C LEU A 338 17.61 66.99 -9.81
N ASP A 339 17.47 68.04 -9.00
CA ASP A 339 18.21 69.28 -9.22
C ASP A 339 19.67 69.15 -8.70
N PRO A 340 20.57 70.11 -9.01
CA PRO A 340 21.98 70.03 -8.62
C PRO A 340 22.21 69.89 -7.11
N ASP A 341 21.40 70.57 -6.28
CA ASP A 341 21.55 70.56 -4.82
C ASP A 341 21.03 69.24 -4.21
N GLU A 342 19.89 68.76 -4.71
CA GLU A 342 19.34 67.44 -4.40
C GLU A 342 20.34 66.33 -4.77
N LEU A 343 20.97 66.44 -5.94
CA LEU A 343 21.96 65.48 -6.41
C LEU A 343 23.21 65.48 -5.52
N TYR A 344 23.75 66.66 -5.21
CA TYR A 344 24.89 66.79 -4.31
C TYR A 344 24.62 66.13 -2.95
N PHE A 345 23.46 66.44 -2.35
CA PHE A 345 23.06 65.89 -1.07
C PHE A 345 23.00 64.36 -1.07
N LEU A 346 22.34 63.76 -2.08
CA LEU A 346 22.24 62.30 -2.18
C LEU A 346 23.58 61.65 -2.50
N GLN A 347 24.41 62.24 -3.37
CA GLN A 347 25.76 61.73 -3.65
C GLN A 347 26.64 61.73 -2.40
N TYR A 348 26.59 62.81 -1.63
CA TYR A 348 27.34 62.93 -0.39
C TYR A 348 26.92 61.87 0.62
N LEU A 349 25.61 61.66 0.79
CA LEU A 349 25.06 60.63 1.68
C LEU A 349 25.47 59.21 1.26
N VAL A 350 25.50 58.91 -0.04
CA VAL A 350 25.92 57.58 -0.52
C VAL A 350 27.42 57.36 -0.28
N LYS A 351 28.25 58.39 -0.49
CA LYS A 351 29.70 58.28 -0.36
C LYS A 351 30.17 58.25 1.09
N ASN A 352 29.58 59.09 1.94
CA ASN A 352 30.06 59.33 3.31
C ASN A 352 29.14 58.72 4.39
N GLY A 353 27.98 58.18 4.01
CA GLY A 353 26.99 57.59 4.93
C GLY A 353 26.15 58.62 5.70
N GLN A 354 26.73 59.78 6.00
CA GLN A 354 26.06 60.88 6.69
C GLN A 354 26.58 62.24 6.20
N ILE A 355 25.79 63.29 6.41
CA ILE A 355 26.22 64.69 6.22
C ILE A 355 25.77 65.53 7.42
N ASP A 356 26.69 66.26 8.02
CA ASP A 356 26.36 67.18 9.11
C ASP A 356 25.64 68.42 8.58
N ASN A 357 24.79 69.00 9.42
CA ASN A 357 23.96 70.13 9.03
C ASN A 357 24.79 71.37 8.66
N GLN A 358 26.00 71.54 9.21
CA GLN A 358 26.84 72.70 8.90
C GLN A 358 27.47 72.58 7.52
N THR A 359 28.05 71.42 7.17
CA THR A 359 28.58 71.12 5.84
C THR A 359 27.52 71.30 4.77
N LEU A 360 26.28 70.86 5.04
CA LEU A 360 25.19 71.06 4.10
C LEU A 360 24.80 72.53 3.96
N ILE A 361 24.85 73.34 5.03
CA ILE A 361 24.61 74.79 4.94
C ILE A 361 25.71 75.48 4.13
N SER A 362 26.98 75.09 4.33
CA SER A 362 28.14 75.62 3.60
C SER A 362 28.04 75.39 2.09
N HIS A 363 27.39 74.31 1.64
CA HIS A 363 27.11 74.10 0.20
C HIS A 363 26.25 75.21 -0.41
N PHE A 364 25.37 75.84 0.37
CA PHE A 364 24.51 76.94 -0.10
C PHE A 364 25.16 78.33 0.03
N ASP A 365 26.39 78.42 0.54
CA ASP A 365 27.11 79.67 0.72
C ASP A 365 27.87 80.08 -0.55
N THR A 366 27.12 80.30 -1.63
CA THR A 366 27.69 80.53 -2.97
C THR A 366 27.67 81.99 -3.41
N ASP A 367 26.91 82.85 -2.74
CA ASP A 367 26.61 84.23 -3.16
C ASP A 367 26.82 85.29 -2.06
N ASN A 368 27.62 84.98 -1.03
CA ASN A 368 27.92 85.84 0.14
C ASN A 368 26.64 86.41 0.81
N LYS A 369 25.55 85.65 0.78
CA LYS A 369 24.28 86.02 1.43
C LYS A 369 24.29 85.68 2.90
N SER A 370 23.31 86.20 3.63
CA SER A 370 23.20 85.95 5.07
C SER A 370 23.04 84.46 5.37
N TYR A 371 23.65 84.02 6.48
CA TYR A 371 23.54 82.66 6.98
C TYR A 371 22.08 82.17 7.06
N ASP A 372 21.17 83.04 7.49
CA ASP A 372 19.73 82.74 7.57
C ASP A 372 19.11 82.39 6.21
N LEU A 373 19.56 83.03 5.12
CA LEU A 373 19.09 82.69 3.78
C LEU A 373 19.58 81.31 3.36
N ASN A 374 20.84 80.97 3.65
CA ASN A 374 21.41 79.66 3.35
C ASN A 374 20.71 78.55 4.14
N VAL A 375 20.36 78.80 5.40
CA VAL A 375 19.53 77.89 6.22
C VAL A 375 18.15 77.68 5.58
N LYS A 376 17.49 78.75 5.09
CA LYS A 376 16.19 78.65 4.41
C LYS A 376 16.28 77.84 3.11
N ARG A 377 17.24 78.12 2.24
CA ARG A 377 17.48 77.37 0.99
C ARG A 377 17.70 75.89 1.24
N LYS A 378 18.55 75.57 2.22
CA LYS A 378 18.83 74.19 2.65
C LYS A 378 17.58 73.48 3.18
N ASN A 379 16.78 74.15 4.01
CA ASN A 379 15.53 73.57 4.54
C ASN A 379 14.50 73.34 3.44
N GLU A 380 14.41 74.26 2.49
CA GLU A 380 13.52 74.15 1.33
C GLU A 380 13.91 72.98 0.43
N MET A 381 15.20 72.83 0.09
CA MET A 381 15.70 71.68 -0.69
C MET A 381 15.38 70.35 0.00
N ILE A 382 15.68 70.23 1.30
CA ILE A 382 15.39 69.01 2.07
C ILE A 382 13.90 68.66 2.07
N SER A 383 13.05 69.68 2.25
CA SER A 383 11.59 69.48 2.30
C SER A 383 11.04 69.09 0.94
N LYS A 384 11.48 69.76 -0.14
CA LYS A 384 11.10 69.42 -1.52
C LYS A 384 11.55 68.02 -1.89
N LEU A 385 12.79 67.65 -1.60
CA LEU A 385 13.32 66.32 -1.91
C LEU A 385 12.58 65.22 -1.13
N SER A 386 12.30 65.44 0.15
CA SER A 386 11.54 64.50 0.98
C SER A 386 10.11 64.29 0.46
N LEU A 387 9.42 65.38 0.09
CA LEU A 387 8.09 65.31 -0.54
C LEU A 387 8.12 64.61 -1.90
N LYS A 388 9.13 64.91 -2.71
CA LYS A 388 9.32 64.32 -4.05
C LYS A 388 9.58 62.81 -3.96
N ILE A 389 10.38 62.36 -2.99
CA ILE A 389 10.63 60.93 -2.78
C ILE A 389 9.41 60.23 -2.17
N SER A 390 8.77 60.82 -1.16
CA SER A 390 7.61 60.21 -0.49
C SER A 390 6.40 60.09 -1.43
N SER A 391 6.14 61.09 -2.27
CA SER A 391 5.06 61.04 -3.27
C SER A 391 5.27 59.99 -4.36
N ASN A 392 6.52 59.82 -4.84
CA ASN A 392 6.82 58.91 -5.95
C ASN A 392 7.08 57.46 -5.49
N PHE A 393 7.75 57.28 -4.35
CA PHE A 393 8.22 55.97 -3.89
C PHE A 393 7.53 55.47 -2.61
N LYS A 394 6.70 56.28 -1.96
CA LYS A 394 6.01 55.96 -0.69
C LYS A 394 6.98 55.49 0.40
N LYS A 395 8.15 56.12 0.47
CA LYS A 395 9.22 55.81 1.41
C LYS A 395 9.82 57.09 1.97
N GLU A 396 10.16 57.07 3.25
CA GLU A 396 11.11 58.01 3.85
C GLU A 396 12.52 57.53 3.50
N PHE A 397 13.37 58.42 3.01
CA PHE A 397 14.64 58.07 2.38
C PHE A 397 15.86 58.48 3.19
N PHE A 398 15.73 59.57 3.94
CA PHE A 398 16.73 60.07 4.86
C PHE A 398 16.02 60.69 6.06
N ILE A 399 16.69 60.67 7.21
CA ILE A 399 16.21 61.28 8.45
C ILE A 399 17.27 62.20 9.03
N LYS A 400 16.82 63.18 9.82
CA LYS A 400 17.70 64.01 10.64
C LYS A 400 17.87 63.35 12.01
N ALA A 401 19.08 62.98 12.37
CA ALA A 401 19.41 62.28 13.61
C ALA A 401 20.55 62.99 14.37
N PRO A 402 20.69 62.79 15.69
CA PRO A 402 21.88 63.21 16.42
C PRO A 402 23.13 62.54 15.85
N SER A 403 24.25 63.25 15.76
CA SER A 403 25.52 62.66 15.32
C SER A 403 26.01 61.63 16.34
N ASN A 404 26.58 60.53 15.85
CA ASN A 404 27.23 59.53 16.68
C ASN A 404 28.55 60.04 17.30
N THR A 405 29.17 61.07 16.72
CA THR A 405 30.43 61.67 17.21
C THR A 405 30.22 62.81 18.21
N ASP A 406 29.24 63.68 17.98
CA ASP A 406 28.78 64.69 18.95
C ASP A 406 27.26 64.79 18.92
N LYS A 407 26.59 64.30 19.98
CA LYS A 407 25.12 64.28 20.07
C LYS A 407 24.47 65.68 20.03
N ARG A 408 25.25 66.75 20.23
CA ARG A 408 24.78 68.14 20.10
C ARG A 408 24.63 68.58 18.64
N GLN A 409 25.26 67.88 17.71
CA GLN A 409 25.16 68.14 16.28
C GLN A 409 24.11 67.24 15.62
N SER A 410 23.41 67.77 14.63
CA SER A 410 22.47 66.99 13.82
C SER A 410 23.08 66.62 12.47
N VAL A 411 22.95 65.36 12.08
CA VAL A 411 23.35 64.81 10.79
C VAL A 411 22.13 64.30 10.03
N TYR A 412 22.24 64.24 8.70
CA TYR A 412 21.31 63.50 7.86
C TYR A 412 21.91 62.13 7.52
N ILE A 413 21.09 61.08 7.58
CA ILE A 413 21.47 59.70 7.27
C ILE A 413 20.43 59.03 6.36
N LEU A 414 20.86 58.09 5.53
CA LEU A 414 19.98 57.29 4.68
C LEU A 414 19.23 56.23 5.49
N THR A 415 17.93 56.06 5.21
CA THR A 415 17.10 54.98 5.77
C THR A 415 16.83 53.86 4.77
N GLN A 416 17.19 54.06 3.50
CA GLN A 416 17.03 53.10 2.41
C GLN A 416 18.38 52.81 1.76
N ARG A 417 18.54 51.62 1.19
CA ARG A 417 19.73 51.27 0.40
C ARG A 417 19.73 52.06 -0.91
N LEU A 418 20.76 52.87 -1.09
CA LEU A 418 21.02 53.65 -2.30
C LEU A 418 22.38 53.24 -2.89
N LYS A 419 22.38 52.87 -4.17
CA LYS A 419 23.59 52.54 -4.93
C LYS A 419 23.84 53.59 -6.01
N LEU A 420 25.12 53.90 -6.27
CA LEU A 420 25.50 54.65 -7.47
C LEU A 420 25.36 53.73 -8.68
N GLY A 421 24.74 54.24 -9.75
CA GLY A 421 24.77 53.58 -11.05
C GLY A 421 26.20 53.56 -11.60
N SER A 422 26.58 52.48 -12.28
CA SER A 422 27.80 52.45 -13.08
C SER A 422 27.69 53.51 -14.18
N LYS A 423 28.77 54.28 -14.37
CA LYS A 423 28.91 55.25 -15.48
C LYS A 423 28.68 54.59 -16.84
#